data_AF-A0A7C3YWG5-F1
#
_entry.id   AF-A0A7C3YWG5-F1
#
_cell.length_a   1.000
_cell.length_b   1.000
_cell.length_c   1.000
_cell.angle_alpha   90.00
_cell.angle_beta   90.00
_cell.angle_gamma   90.00
#
_symmetry.space_group_name_H-M   'P 1'
#
loop_
_entity.id
_entity.type
_entity.pdbx_description
1 polymer ?
#
loop_
_entity_poly.entity_id
_entity_poly.type
_entity_poly.pdbx_seq_one_letter_code
_entity_poly.pdbx_strand_id
1 'polypeptide(L)'
;MNPLIDCHRRPEKETCLMLVEDPRESVCSGSPLGAILLQMKAWDEHLYRHARLTARLAVRAGETLQLSREDRFYLITGALLHDVGKIFWPKEMSFKPRLTAADLEWVRDHPENGYRHVQARWPGVPGATLDIIRQHHERPDGSGYPLGLTGRQIHPLATVVGAIEAYAAMTEARAYRQHRLSPPEALRELLQGGHPARLVDLIQNWV
;
A
#
# COMPACT_ATOMS: atom_id res chain seq x y z
N MET A 1 -2.42 -24.20 -0.03
CA MET A 1 -3.54 -23.27 0.18
C MET A 1 -3.29 -22.51 1.47
N ASN A 2 -3.36 -21.18 1.45
CA ASN A 2 -3.22 -20.38 2.66
C ASN A 2 -4.47 -20.57 3.54
N PRO A 3 -4.36 -20.54 4.87
CA PRO A 3 -5.52 -20.71 5.76
C PRO A 3 -6.54 -19.57 5.58
N LEU A 4 -7.83 -19.92 5.60
CA LEU A 4 -8.92 -18.95 5.78
C LEU A 4 -9.17 -18.80 7.29
N ILE A 5 -9.16 -17.56 7.78
CA ILE A 5 -9.48 -17.23 9.17
C ILE A 5 -10.90 -16.65 9.20
N ASP A 6 -11.73 -17.12 10.14
CA ASP A 6 -13.04 -16.51 10.43
C ASP A 6 -12.85 -15.30 11.36
N CYS A 7 -13.22 -14.12 10.88
CA CYS A 7 -13.15 -12.86 11.64
C CYS A 7 -14.52 -12.22 11.87
N HIS A 8 -15.65 -12.92 11.66
CA HIS A 8 -17.00 -12.34 11.80
C HIS A 8 -17.26 -11.68 13.17
N ARG A 9 -16.52 -12.07 14.21
CA ARG A 9 -16.66 -11.54 15.58
C ARG A 9 -15.47 -10.69 16.04
N ARG A 10 -14.54 -10.35 15.15
CA ARG A 10 -13.32 -9.62 15.51
C ARG A 10 -13.39 -8.15 15.08
N PRO A 11 -12.95 -7.21 15.94
CA PRO A 11 -12.77 -5.81 15.54
C PRO A 11 -11.77 -5.70 14.37
N GLU A 12 -12.02 -4.79 13.43
CA GLU A 12 -11.13 -4.60 12.26
C GLU A 12 -9.69 -4.22 12.65
N LYS A 13 -9.53 -3.51 13.78
CA LYS A 13 -8.21 -3.19 14.35
C LYS A 13 -7.40 -4.44 14.67
N GLU A 14 -8.03 -5.51 15.14
CA GLU A 14 -7.37 -6.79 15.45
C GLU A 14 -7.16 -7.62 14.19
N THR A 15 -8.13 -7.63 13.28
CA THR A 15 -8.02 -8.29 11.97
C THR A 15 -6.83 -7.76 11.18
N CYS A 16 -6.63 -6.45 11.17
CA CYS A 16 -5.53 -5.79 10.45
C CYS A 16 -4.15 -6.31 10.90
N LEU A 17 -3.84 -6.25 12.20
CA LEU A 17 -2.54 -6.68 12.72
C LEU A 17 -2.32 -8.18 12.50
N MET A 18 -3.34 -8.99 12.74
CA MET A 18 -3.28 -10.43 12.52
C MET A 18 -2.90 -10.79 11.08
N LEU A 19 -3.51 -10.14 10.09
CA LEU A 19 -3.24 -10.42 8.67
C LEU A 19 -1.81 -10.03 8.24
N VAL A 20 -1.26 -8.97 8.84
CA VAL A 20 0.11 -8.52 8.59
C VAL A 20 1.13 -9.48 9.20
N GLU A 21 0.87 -9.93 10.43
CA GLU A 21 1.78 -10.75 11.22
C GLU A 21 1.69 -12.26 10.90
N ASP A 22 0.60 -12.76 10.31
CA ASP A 22 0.46 -14.21 10.07
C ASP A 22 1.51 -14.72 9.06
N PRO A 23 2.44 -15.62 9.47
CA PRO A 23 3.47 -16.14 8.59
C PRO A 23 2.91 -16.99 7.44
N ARG A 24 1.68 -17.50 7.57
CA ARG A 24 1.02 -18.36 6.56
C ARG A 24 0.31 -17.57 5.47
N GLU A 25 0.41 -16.24 5.53
CA GLU A 25 -0.28 -15.31 4.64
C GLU A 25 -1.78 -15.60 4.54
N SER A 26 -2.37 -15.96 5.68
CA SER A 26 -3.79 -16.25 5.80
C SER A 26 -4.62 -15.05 5.34
N VAL A 27 -5.81 -15.36 4.88
CA VAL A 27 -6.81 -14.38 4.47
C VAL A 27 -7.99 -14.51 5.41
N CYS A 28 -8.62 -13.37 5.72
CA CYS A 28 -9.72 -13.30 6.66
C CYS A 28 -11.04 -13.25 5.90
N SER A 29 -12.02 -14.06 6.33
CA SER A 29 -13.41 -13.99 5.88
C SER A 29 -14.27 -13.36 6.98
N GLY A 30 -15.35 -12.71 6.59
CA GLY A 30 -16.32 -12.16 7.54
C GLY A 30 -16.03 -10.76 8.08
N SER A 31 -15.00 -10.07 7.56
CA SER A 31 -14.81 -8.62 7.75
C SER A 31 -14.69 -7.90 6.40
N PRO A 32 -15.16 -6.65 6.26
CA PRO A 32 -14.93 -5.83 5.07
C PRO A 32 -13.47 -5.80 4.61
N LEU A 33 -12.51 -5.58 5.53
CA LEU A 33 -11.08 -5.61 5.21
C LEU A 33 -10.66 -6.95 4.61
N GLY A 34 -11.05 -8.06 5.25
CA GLY A 34 -10.74 -9.41 4.80
C GLY A 34 -11.32 -9.71 3.41
N ALA A 35 -12.57 -9.31 3.16
CA ALA A 35 -13.23 -9.50 1.87
C ALA A 35 -12.56 -8.71 0.73
N ILE A 36 -12.04 -7.51 1.01
CA ILE A 36 -11.30 -6.71 0.02
C ILE A 36 -9.94 -7.34 -0.27
N LEU A 37 -9.22 -7.78 0.75
CA LEU A 37 -7.92 -8.46 0.59
C LEU A 37 -8.05 -9.81 -0.14
N LEU A 38 -9.15 -10.53 0.07
CA LEU A 38 -9.49 -11.72 -0.70
C LEU A 38 -9.68 -11.42 -2.18
N GLN A 39 -10.32 -10.29 -2.53
CA GLN A 39 -10.44 -9.85 -3.94
C GLN A 39 -9.08 -9.53 -4.54
N MET A 40 -8.21 -8.82 -3.81
CA MET A 40 -6.84 -8.54 -4.27
C MET A 40 -6.06 -9.84 -4.52
N LYS A 41 -6.09 -10.79 -3.58
CA LYS A 41 -5.41 -12.09 -3.73
C LYS A 41 -5.96 -12.91 -4.88
N ALA A 42 -7.29 -12.92 -5.06
CA ALA A 42 -7.94 -13.63 -6.16
C ALA A 42 -7.59 -13.01 -7.52
N TRP A 43 -7.45 -11.68 -7.58
CA TRP A 43 -7.02 -10.99 -8.79
C TRP A 43 -5.55 -11.28 -9.08
N ASP A 44 -4.63 -11.07 -8.13
CA ASP A 44 -3.20 -11.39 -8.29
C ASP A 44 -2.54 -11.65 -6.93
N GLU A 45 -1.91 -12.82 -6.79
CA GLU A 45 -1.25 -13.18 -5.54
C GLU A 45 -0.03 -12.29 -5.25
N HIS A 46 0.66 -11.78 -6.28
CA HIS A 46 1.76 -10.85 -6.09
C HIS A 46 1.28 -9.51 -5.53
N LEU A 47 0.13 -9.01 -6.00
CA LEU A 47 -0.49 -7.79 -5.47
C LEU A 47 -0.76 -7.93 -3.96
N TYR A 48 -1.32 -9.06 -3.54
CA TYR A 48 -1.57 -9.32 -2.12
C TYR A 48 -0.27 -9.42 -1.30
N ARG A 49 0.74 -10.14 -1.79
CA ARG A 49 2.04 -10.25 -1.10
C ARG A 49 2.73 -8.90 -0.94
N HIS A 50 2.69 -8.09 -2.00
CA HIS A 50 3.22 -6.74 -2.01
C HIS A 50 2.53 -5.84 -0.97
N ALA A 51 1.20 -5.82 -0.96
CA ALA A 51 0.43 -5.08 0.04
C ALA A 51 0.79 -5.48 1.49
N ARG A 52 1.02 -6.78 1.73
CA ARG A 52 1.47 -7.26 3.05
C ARG A 52 2.89 -6.84 3.39
N LEU A 53 3.81 -6.86 2.42
CA LEU A 53 5.18 -6.36 2.61
C LEU A 53 5.16 -4.88 2.99
N THR A 54 4.42 -4.06 2.22
CA THR A 54 4.24 -2.63 2.49
C THR A 54 3.60 -2.41 3.88
N ALA A 55 2.61 -3.20 4.27
CA ALA A 55 2.00 -3.13 5.59
C ALA A 55 2.95 -3.52 6.75
N ARG A 56 3.86 -4.47 6.55
CA ARG A 56 4.89 -4.81 7.56
C ARG A 56 5.87 -3.65 7.76
N LEU A 57 6.28 -2.98 6.68
CA LEU A 57 7.07 -1.75 6.78
C LEU A 57 6.28 -0.63 7.47
N ALA A 58 4.96 -0.55 7.22
CA ALA A 58 4.08 0.40 7.88
C ALA A 58 3.98 0.17 9.40
N VAL A 59 3.97 -1.09 9.86
CA VAL A 59 4.07 -1.40 11.31
C VAL A 59 5.33 -0.79 11.90
N ARG A 60 6.50 -1.08 11.29
CA ARG A 60 7.79 -0.57 11.75
C ARG A 60 7.88 0.96 11.69
N ALA A 61 7.28 1.57 10.66
CA ALA A 61 7.16 3.02 10.52
C ALA A 61 6.35 3.62 11.68
N GLY A 62 5.19 3.04 11.98
CA GLY A 62 4.31 3.51 13.03
C GLY A 62 4.94 3.44 14.42
N GLU A 63 5.74 2.40 14.68
CA GLU A 63 6.53 2.27 15.92
C GLU A 63 7.65 3.30 16.01
N THR A 64 8.44 3.43 14.94
CA THR A 64 9.58 4.37 14.88
C THR A 64 9.12 5.82 15.02
N LEU A 65 7.97 6.15 14.43
CA LEU A 65 7.34 7.48 14.52
C LEU A 65 6.52 7.69 15.80
N GLN A 66 6.45 6.68 16.69
CA GLN A 66 5.69 6.72 17.94
C GLN A 66 4.21 7.12 17.73
N LEU A 67 3.60 6.63 16.66
CA LEU A 67 2.22 6.94 16.32
C LEU A 67 1.25 6.38 17.38
N SER A 68 0.14 7.10 17.55
CA SER A 68 -0.96 6.64 18.40
C SER A 68 -1.48 5.28 17.91
N ARG A 69 -2.11 4.49 18.79
CA ARG A 69 -2.70 3.20 18.40
C ARG A 69 -3.69 3.34 17.23
N GLU A 70 -4.37 4.48 17.18
CA GLU A 70 -5.32 4.81 16.14
C GLU A 70 -4.63 5.12 14.80
N ASP A 71 -3.63 6.00 14.80
CA ASP A 71 -2.87 6.34 13.59
C ASP A 71 -2.10 5.14 13.04
N ARG A 72 -1.56 4.27 13.91
CA ARG A 72 -0.96 3.01 13.46
C ARG A 72 -1.97 2.14 12.75
N PHE A 73 -3.18 2.01 13.27
CA PHE A 73 -4.23 1.25 12.59
C PHE A 73 -4.56 1.85 11.21
N TYR A 74 -4.68 3.18 11.12
CA TYR A 74 -4.93 3.86 9.86
C TYR A 74 -3.80 3.65 8.85
N LEU A 75 -2.56 3.80 9.30
CA LEU A 75 -1.35 3.60 8.50
C LEU A 75 -1.25 2.18 7.95
N ILE A 76 -1.40 1.17 8.81
CA ILE A 76 -1.26 -0.24 8.44
C ILE A 76 -2.40 -0.67 7.52
N THR A 77 -3.65 -0.27 7.82
CA THR A 77 -4.80 -0.59 6.99
C THR A 77 -4.70 0.10 5.63
N GLY A 78 -4.27 1.37 5.61
CA GLY A 78 -4.03 2.10 4.37
C GLY A 78 -2.94 1.44 3.53
N ALA A 79 -1.84 1.00 4.15
CA ALA A 79 -0.78 0.26 3.46
C ALA A 79 -1.25 -1.11 2.92
N LEU A 80 -2.12 -1.83 3.61
CA LEU A 80 -2.71 -3.08 3.10
C LEU A 80 -3.62 -2.86 1.88
N LEU A 81 -4.25 -1.69 1.79
CA LEU A 81 -5.29 -1.41 0.79
C LEU A 81 -4.83 -0.44 -0.30
N HIS A 82 -3.64 0.15 -0.21
CA HIS A 82 -3.22 1.27 -1.06
C HIS A 82 -3.38 0.97 -2.55
N ASP A 83 -3.02 -0.25 -2.94
CA ASP A 83 -3.02 -0.73 -4.31
C ASP A 83 -4.30 -1.49 -4.73
N VAL A 84 -5.35 -1.50 -3.88
CA VAL A 84 -6.58 -2.28 -4.15
C VAL A 84 -7.23 -1.91 -5.47
N GLY A 85 -7.08 -0.66 -5.95
CA GLY A 85 -7.64 -0.25 -7.23
C GLY A 85 -7.04 -0.97 -8.45
N LYS A 86 -5.89 -1.66 -8.29
CA LYS A 86 -5.29 -2.47 -9.36
C LYS A 86 -6.16 -3.67 -9.74
N ILE A 87 -7.12 -4.09 -8.91
CA ILE A 87 -8.07 -5.15 -9.26
C ILE A 87 -8.96 -4.81 -10.45
N PHE A 88 -9.05 -3.53 -10.83
CA PHE A 88 -9.81 -3.05 -11.98
C PHE A 88 -8.98 -2.99 -13.27
N TRP A 89 -7.68 -3.24 -13.20
CA TRP A 89 -6.84 -3.28 -14.39
C TRP A 89 -7.21 -4.46 -15.29
N PRO A 90 -7.07 -4.29 -16.63
CA PRO A 90 -7.00 -5.42 -17.54
C PRO A 90 -5.99 -6.45 -17.05
N LYS A 91 -6.36 -7.74 -17.07
CA LYS A 91 -5.55 -8.81 -16.46
C LYS A 91 -4.16 -8.90 -17.09
N GLU A 92 -4.04 -8.48 -18.34
CA GLU A 92 -2.82 -8.45 -19.11
C GLU A 92 -1.75 -7.52 -18.51
N MET A 93 -2.16 -6.48 -17.78
CA MET A 93 -1.23 -5.54 -17.18
C MET A 93 -0.26 -6.19 -16.20
N SER A 94 -0.66 -7.25 -15.46
CA SER A 94 0.21 -7.94 -14.50
C SER A 94 1.43 -8.60 -15.15
N PHE A 95 1.38 -8.93 -16.45
CA PHE A 95 2.42 -9.69 -17.13
C PHE A 95 3.01 -8.97 -18.35
N LYS A 96 2.64 -7.70 -18.57
CA LYS A 96 3.24 -6.88 -19.64
C LYS A 96 4.70 -6.54 -19.31
N PRO A 97 5.64 -6.75 -20.25
CA PRO A 97 7.04 -6.36 -20.07
C PRO A 97 7.25 -4.85 -20.14
N ARG A 98 6.35 -4.12 -20.82
CA ARG A 98 6.36 -2.67 -20.95
C ARG A 98 4.94 -2.14 -20.93
N LEU A 99 4.74 -1.00 -20.28
CA LEU A 99 3.48 -0.29 -20.25
C LEU A 99 3.40 0.70 -21.41
N THR A 100 2.25 0.76 -22.06
CA THR A 100 1.91 1.77 -23.07
C THR A 100 1.40 3.05 -22.41
N ALA A 101 1.19 4.12 -23.19
CA ALA A 101 0.59 5.35 -22.68
C ALA A 101 -0.82 5.10 -22.09
N ALA A 102 -1.63 4.26 -22.73
CA ALA A 102 -2.96 3.87 -22.22
C ALA A 102 -2.86 3.03 -20.93
N ASP A 103 -1.84 2.19 -20.80
CA ASP A 103 -1.59 1.46 -19.55
C ASP A 103 -1.26 2.41 -18.38
N LEU A 104 -0.60 3.54 -18.66
CA LEU A 104 -0.28 4.53 -17.65
C LEU A 104 -1.51 5.28 -17.12
N GLU A 105 -2.62 5.32 -17.86
CA GLU A 105 -3.89 5.87 -17.36
C GLU A 105 -4.46 4.98 -16.25
N TRP A 106 -4.50 3.66 -16.47
CA TRP A 106 -4.85 2.68 -15.43
C TRP A 106 -3.96 2.79 -14.19
N VAL A 107 -2.66 2.99 -14.40
CA VAL A 107 -1.72 3.22 -13.29
C VAL A 107 -2.07 4.49 -12.53
N ARG A 108 -2.41 5.59 -13.20
CA ARG A 108 -2.77 6.84 -12.51
C ARG A 108 -4.13 6.80 -11.82
N ASP A 109 -5.06 6.00 -12.33
CA ASP A 109 -6.43 5.93 -11.82
C ASP A 109 -6.61 4.96 -10.65
N HIS A 110 -5.67 4.02 -10.44
CA HIS A 110 -5.83 3.00 -9.40
C HIS A 110 -6.01 3.58 -7.97
N PRO A 111 -5.39 4.71 -7.56
CA PRO A 111 -5.62 5.26 -6.22
C PRO A 111 -7.07 5.74 -6.05
N GLU A 112 -7.63 6.38 -7.07
CA GLU A 112 -9.03 6.85 -7.08
C GLU A 112 -10.01 5.67 -7.11
N ASN A 113 -9.75 4.67 -7.95
CA ASN A 113 -10.56 3.45 -8.02
C ASN A 113 -10.53 2.68 -6.70
N GLY A 114 -9.36 2.61 -6.06
CA GLY A 114 -9.19 1.99 -4.75
C GLY A 114 -9.99 2.71 -3.67
N TYR A 115 -9.89 4.04 -3.61
CA TYR A 115 -10.67 4.89 -2.71
C TYR A 115 -12.17 4.61 -2.83
N ARG A 116 -12.71 4.66 -4.05
CA ARG A 116 -14.14 4.44 -4.31
C ARG A 116 -14.58 3.02 -3.94
N HIS A 117 -13.76 2.02 -4.27
CA HIS A 117 -14.07 0.63 -3.96
C HIS A 117 -14.13 0.39 -2.45
N VAL A 118 -13.13 0.85 -1.70
CA VAL A 118 -13.08 0.66 -0.24
C VAL A 118 -14.22 1.43 0.44
N GLN A 119 -14.47 2.67 0.03
CA GLN A 119 -15.59 3.46 0.56
C GLN A 119 -16.95 2.76 0.36
N ALA A 120 -17.16 2.12 -0.79
CA ALA A 120 -18.39 1.39 -1.08
C ALA A 120 -18.52 0.05 -0.33
N ARG A 121 -17.40 -0.67 -0.13
CA ARG A 121 -17.40 -2.02 0.47
C ARG A 121 -17.25 -2.03 1.99
N TRP A 122 -16.73 -0.95 2.57
CA TRP A 122 -16.55 -0.80 4.01
C TRP A 122 -17.18 0.50 4.51
N PRO A 123 -18.50 0.51 4.76
CA PRO A 123 -19.16 1.60 5.45
C PRO A 123 -18.52 1.82 6.84
N GLY A 124 -18.01 3.02 7.10
CA GLY A 124 -17.33 3.35 8.35
C GLY A 124 -15.80 3.11 8.34
N VAL A 125 -15.21 2.84 7.17
CA VAL A 125 -13.75 2.91 7.02
C VAL A 125 -13.22 4.28 7.48
N PRO A 126 -12.08 4.34 8.21
CA PRO A 126 -11.52 5.62 8.64
C PRO A 126 -11.13 6.53 7.46
N GLY A 127 -11.41 7.82 7.58
CA GLY A 127 -11.06 8.81 6.55
C GLY A 127 -9.57 8.83 6.23
N ALA A 128 -8.71 8.76 7.25
CA ALA A 128 -7.26 8.71 7.08
C ALA A 128 -6.80 7.47 6.28
N THR A 129 -7.47 6.33 6.42
CA THR A 129 -7.20 5.13 5.61
C THR A 129 -7.55 5.36 4.14
N LEU A 130 -8.69 6.01 3.87
CA LEU A 130 -9.08 6.39 2.52
C LEU A 130 -8.11 7.41 1.89
N ASP A 131 -7.66 8.39 2.67
CA ASP A 131 -6.67 9.37 2.21
C ASP A 131 -5.33 8.72 1.85
N ILE A 132 -4.87 7.74 2.64
CA ILE A 132 -3.69 6.95 2.31
C ILE A 132 -3.86 6.26 0.95
N ILE A 133 -4.97 5.54 0.76
CA ILE A 133 -5.25 4.83 -0.50
C ILE A 133 -5.25 5.81 -1.67
N ARG A 134 -5.89 6.96 -1.52
CA ARG A 134 -6.04 7.93 -2.62
C ARG A 134 -4.77 8.72 -2.91
N GLN A 135 -3.90 8.95 -1.91
CA GLN A 135 -2.82 9.92 -2.00
C GLN A 135 -1.41 9.33 -1.92
N HIS A 136 -1.23 8.01 -1.84
CA HIS A 136 0.10 7.39 -1.68
C HIS A 136 1.06 7.67 -2.86
N HIS A 137 0.55 8.05 -4.03
CA HIS A 137 1.33 8.50 -5.19
C HIS A 137 1.48 10.03 -5.30
N GLU A 138 0.93 10.80 -4.37
CA GLU A 138 1.13 12.24 -4.33
C GLU A 138 2.57 12.60 -3.97
N ARG A 139 3.04 13.75 -4.47
CA ARG A 139 4.40 14.25 -4.24
C ARG A 139 4.33 15.71 -3.78
N PRO A 140 5.17 16.14 -2.82
CA PRO A 140 5.05 17.49 -2.24
C PRO A 140 5.17 18.64 -3.25
N ASP A 141 5.79 18.40 -4.40
CA ASP A 141 5.96 19.35 -5.51
C ASP A 141 4.77 19.40 -6.49
N GLY A 142 3.74 18.57 -6.29
CA GLY A 142 2.56 18.48 -7.15
C GLY A 142 2.74 17.61 -8.40
N SER A 143 3.89 16.95 -8.57
CA SER A 143 4.14 16.02 -9.69
C SER A 143 3.43 14.66 -9.55
N GLY A 144 2.86 14.41 -8.37
CA GLY A 144 2.13 13.18 -8.05
C GLY A 144 0.72 13.12 -8.64
N TYR A 145 0.03 12.03 -8.33
CA TYR A 145 -1.30 11.72 -8.83
C TYR A 145 -2.13 10.97 -7.77
N PRO A 146 -3.46 10.93 -7.86
CA PRO A 146 -4.32 11.42 -8.95
C PRO A 146 -4.78 12.88 -8.83
N LEU A 147 -4.55 13.54 -7.69
CA LEU A 147 -5.09 14.86 -7.37
C LEU A 147 -4.09 16.00 -7.60
N GLY A 148 -2.79 15.71 -7.72
CA GLY A 148 -1.75 16.72 -7.92
C GLY A 148 -1.58 17.63 -6.69
N LEU A 149 -1.66 17.02 -5.50
CA LEU A 149 -1.60 17.73 -4.23
C LEU A 149 -0.18 18.21 -3.95
N THR A 150 -0.07 19.32 -3.22
CA THR A 150 1.21 19.93 -2.84
C THR A 150 1.38 19.98 -1.34
N GLY A 151 2.63 19.80 -0.88
CA GLY A 151 3.05 19.95 0.52
C GLY A 151 2.06 19.41 1.56
N ARG A 152 1.44 20.33 2.30
CA ARG A 152 0.53 20.02 3.43
C ARG A 152 -0.86 19.55 3.04
N GLN A 153 -1.20 19.56 1.74
CA GLN A 153 -2.46 18.99 1.25
C GLN A 153 -2.43 17.46 1.30
N ILE A 154 -1.24 16.86 1.26
CA ILE A 154 -1.07 15.41 1.33
C ILE A 154 -1.17 14.96 2.79
N HIS A 155 -2.01 13.97 3.05
CA HIS A 155 -2.16 13.39 4.38
C HIS A 155 -0.80 12.85 4.85
N PRO A 156 -0.34 13.17 6.08
CA PRO A 156 0.98 12.78 6.56
C PRO A 156 1.23 11.26 6.49
N LEU A 157 0.22 10.46 6.83
CA LEU A 157 0.31 8.99 6.72
C LEU A 157 0.38 8.51 5.27
N ALA A 158 -0.22 9.22 4.31
CA ALA A 158 -0.11 8.88 2.89
C ALA A 158 1.32 9.12 2.38
N THR A 159 1.99 10.17 2.87
CA THR A 159 3.41 10.42 2.57
C THR A 159 4.31 9.31 3.12
N VAL A 160 4.00 8.79 4.32
CA VAL A 160 4.69 7.63 4.90
C VAL A 160 4.49 6.40 4.02
N VAL A 161 3.23 6.07 3.67
CA VAL A 161 2.93 4.92 2.82
C VAL A 161 3.59 5.04 1.45
N GLY A 162 3.55 6.21 0.81
CA GLY A 162 4.21 6.42 -0.49
C GLY A 162 5.71 6.13 -0.47
N ALA A 163 6.41 6.47 0.62
CA ALA A 163 7.85 6.20 0.76
C ALA A 163 8.16 4.71 0.97
N ILE A 164 7.43 4.05 1.89
CA ILE A 164 7.63 2.61 2.15
C ILE A 164 7.20 1.76 0.95
N GLU A 165 6.17 2.19 0.23
CA GLU A 165 5.65 1.54 -0.96
C GLU A 165 6.68 1.58 -2.10
N ALA A 166 7.23 2.78 -2.39
CA ALA A 166 8.31 2.90 -3.36
C ALA A 166 9.54 2.07 -2.96
N TYR A 167 9.91 2.05 -1.68
CA TYR A 167 11.02 1.22 -1.20
C TYR A 167 10.75 -0.28 -1.38
N ALA A 168 9.58 -0.77 -0.95
CA ALA A 168 9.17 -2.16 -1.10
C ALA A 168 9.15 -2.55 -2.58
N ALA A 169 8.53 -1.74 -3.42
CA ALA A 169 8.44 -1.95 -4.84
C ALA A 169 9.81 -2.03 -5.53
N MET A 170 10.81 -1.28 -5.08
CA MET A 170 12.17 -1.29 -5.64
C MET A 170 13.01 -2.49 -5.19
N THR A 171 12.81 -2.95 -3.96
CA THR A 171 13.65 -3.99 -3.32
C THR A 171 13.04 -5.39 -3.41
N GLU A 172 11.75 -5.52 -3.69
CA GLU A 172 11.10 -6.81 -3.88
C GLU A 172 11.47 -7.47 -5.23
N ALA A 173 11.49 -8.80 -5.23
CA ALA A 173 11.65 -9.57 -6.46
C ALA A 173 10.33 -9.57 -7.24
N ARG A 174 10.33 -9.04 -8.47
CA ARG A 174 9.16 -9.03 -9.37
C ARG A 174 9.43 -9.89 -10.59
N ALA A 175 8.44 -10.66 -11.04
CA ALA A 175 8.57 -11.59 -12.16
C ALA A 175 9.04 -10.90 -13.47
N TYR A 176 8.63 -9.65 -13.70
CA TYR A 176 8.97 -8.87 -14.89
C TYR A 176 10.23 -8.01 -14.73
N ARG A 177 10.82 -7.90 -13.53
CA ARG A 177 12.01 -7.08 -13.29
C ARG A 177 13.22 -7.97 -13.12
N GLN A 178 14.18 -7.83 -14.04
CA GLN A 178 15.40 -8.63 -14.07
C GLN A 178 16.29 -8.43 -12.83
N HIS A 179 16.26 -7.25 -12.22
CA HIS A 179 17.12 -6.88 -11.08
C HIS A 179 16.32 -6.08 -10.05
N ARG A 180 16.33 -6.52 -8.79
CA ARG A 180 15.90 -5.70 -7.65
C ARG A 180 17.02 -4.72 -7.29
N LEU A 181 16.66 -3.53 -6.83
CA LEU A 181 17.65 -2.59 -6.32
C LEU A 181 18.17 -3.07 -4.96
N SER A 182 19.45 -2.85 -4.68
CA SER A 182 20.00 -2.96 -3.34
C SER A 182 19.40 -1.87 -2.42
N PRO A 183 19.39 -2.04 -1.10
CA PRO A 183 18.88 -1.01 -0.19
C PRO A 183 19.51 0.37 -0.41
N PRO A 184 20.85 0.52 -0.58
CA PRO A 184 21.45 1.83 -0.87
C PRO A 184 21.04 2.45 -2.21
N GLU A 185 20.71 1.64 -3.22
CA GLU A 185 20.16 2.13 -4.50
C GLU A 185 18.72 2.61 -4.32
N ALA A 186 17.87 1.81 -3.67
CA ALA A 186 16.49 2.17 -3.40
C ALA A 186 16.37 3.46 -2.56
N LEU A 187 17.22 3.63 -1.54
CA LEU A 187 17.25 4.87 -0.74
C LEU A 187 17.64 6.10 -1.57
N ARG A 188 18.59 5.96 -2.50
CA ARG A 188 18.97 7.04 -3.43
C ARG A 188 17.82 7.40 -4.38
N GLU A 189 17.13 6.40 -4.93
CA GLU A 189 15.96 6.61 -5.78
C GLU A 189 14.81 7.28 -5.03
N LEU A 190 14.59 6.97 -3.74
CA LEU A 190 13.58 7.69 -2.94
C LEU A 190 13.87 9.19 -2.83
N LEU A 191 15.13 9.56 -2.57
CA LEU A 191 15.55 10.96 -2.50
C LEU A 191 15.36 11.67 -3.84
N GLN A 192 15.78 11.02 -4.93
CA GLN A 192 15.62 11.55 -6.29
C GLN A 192 14.15 11.66 -6.71
N GLY A 193 13.30 10.73 -6.24
CA GLY A 193 11.85 10.73 -6.46
C GLY A 193 11.07 11.72 -5.58
N GLY A 194 11.76 12.61 -4.84
CA GLY A 194 11.14 13.68 -4.07
C GLY A 194 10.50 13.25 -2.75
N HIS A 195 10.83 12.06 -2.23
CA HIS A 195 10.37 11.65 -0.91
C HIS A 195 11.10 12.44 0.19
N PRO A 196 10.42 12.82 1.29
CA PRO A 196 11.05 13.58 2.37
C PRO A 196 12.26 12.86 2.96
N ALA A 197 13.40 13.54 3.07
CA ALA A 197 14.65 12.97 3.60
C ALA A 197 14.48 12.24 4.94
N ARG A 198 13.71 12.83 5.86
CA ARG A 198 13.38 12.20 7.16
C ARG A 198 12.75 10.80 7.06
N LEU A 199 12.01 10.53 5.98
CA LEU A 199 11.41 9.21 5.75
C LEU A 199 12.42 8.26 5.13
N VAL A 200 13.33 8.76 4.28
CA VAL A 200 14.44 7.97 3.75
C VAL A 200 15.38 7.55 4.88
N ASP A 201 15.74 8.47 5.78
CA ASP A 201 16.58 8.18 6.96
C ASP A 201 15.91 7.15 7.88
N LEU A 202 14.60 7.26 8.05
CA LEU A 202 13.80 6.31 8.81
C LEU A 202 13.85 4.90 8.18
N ILE A 203 13.73 4.79 6.86
CA ILE A 203 13.86 3.50 6.14
C ILE A 203 15.30 2.99 6.21
N GLN A 204 16.30 3.87 6.12
CA GLN A 204 17.72 3.51 6.21
C GLN A 204 18.07 2.81 7.54
N ASN A 205 17.41 3.19 8.64
CA ASN A 205 17.64 2.56 9.94
C ASN A 205 17.10 1.11 10.03
N TRP A 206 16.50 0.60 8.95
CA TRP A 206 15.87 -0.71 8.92
C TRP A 206 16.61 -1.77 8.12
N VAL A 207 17.57 -1.34 7.31
CA VAL A 207 18.13 -2.09 6.18
C VAL A 207 19.60 -2.41 6.35
#